data_AF-A0A8H5E122-F1
#
_entry.id   AF-A0A8H5E122-F1
#
_cell.length_a   1.000
_cell.length_b   1.000
_cell.length_c   1.000
_cell.angle_alpha   90.00
_cell.angle_beta   90.00
_cell.angle_gamma   90.00
#
_symmetry.space_group_name_H-M   'P 1'
#
loop_
_entity.id
_entity.type
_entity.pdbx_description
1 polymer ?
#
loop_
_entity_poly.entity_id
_entity_poly.type
_entity_poly.pdbx_seq_one_letter_code
_entity_poly.pdbx_strand_id
1 'polypeptide(L)'
;MVLLSVVHWDYVGTPSDFANACFVVGSGTLHLLEHGAGPLYPTEIFNDDELPAVPYATKEESYDAAPHAPKHTYAPSEAVATLPSSIPVDSWAWEPLANFPYFLDLFDDGSVFVIDSLGHLYSYVNLLLGVAGRRFIYLGGDCCHDPRILSGQKGIALYDDGKGRMRSVDRNMGVAKKKLGQINNFMEEVKVNEDIEVELIVANDKTWREKNRHGFWPGKL
;
A
#
# COMPACT_ATOMS: atom_id res chain seq x y z
N MET A 1 -4.24 5.32 -15.84
CA MET A 1 -4.14 4.27 -14.80
C MET A 1 -4.18 4.95 -13.45
N VAL A 2 -4.85 4.36 -12.48
CA VAL A 2 -4.90 4.80 -11.08
C VAL A 2 -4.48 3.62 -10.23
N LEU A 3 -3.55 3.81 -9.30
CA LEU A 3 -3.16 2.77 -8.34
C LEU A 3 -3.64 3.18 -6.95
N LEU A 4 -4.47 2.36 -6.34
CA LEU A 4 -4.97 2.60 -4.99
C LEU A 4 -4.10 1.85 -3.98
N SER A 5 -3.49 2.58 -3.05
CA SER A 5 -2.74 1.99 -1.95
C SER A 5 -3.64 1.14 -1.04
N VAL A 6 -4.90 1.56 -0.89
CA VAL A 6 -5.96 0.90 -0.13
C VAL A 6 -7.32 1.47 -0.54
N VAL A 7 -8.40 0.75 -0.25
CA VAL A 7 -9.80 1.19 -0.48
C VAL A 7 -10.44 1.77 0.78
N HIS A 8 -9.66 2.49 1.58
CA HIS A 8 -10.18 3.27 2.70
C HIS A 8 -10.67 4.63 2.18
N TRP A 9 -11.66 5.23 2.86
CA TRP A 9 -12.48 6.34 2.34
C TRP A 9 -11.68 7.60 1.94
N ASP A 10 -10.54 7.86 2.58
CA ASP A 10 -9.64 8.97 2.27
C ASP A 10 -8.60 8.67 1.18
N TYR A 11 -8.55 7.45 0.66
CA TYR A 11 -7.63 7.01 -0.41
C TYR A 11 -8.31 6.69 -1.74
N VAL A 12 -9.61 6.37 -1.71
CA VAL A 12 -10.38 5.98 -2.90
C VAL A 12 -10.88 7.19 -3.71
N GLY A 13 -11.21 8.29 -3.02
CA GLY A 13 -11.74 9.49 -3.64
C GLY A 13 -13.08 9.22 -4.32
N THR A 14 -13.18 9.55 -5.61
CA THR A 14 -14.37 9.30 -6.45
C THR A 14 -13.93 8.59 -7.73
N PRO A 15 -13.76 7.26 -7.74
CA PRO A 15 -13.25 6.52 -8.90
C PRO A 15 -14.08 6.73 -10.18
N SER A 16 -15.38 6.99 -10.07
CA SER A 16 -16.27 7.28 -11.20
C SER A 16 -15.85 8.51 -12.02
N ASP A 17 -15.10 9.44 -11.44
CA ASP A 17 -14.56 10.61 -12.16
C ASP A 17 -13.46 10.21 -13.18
N PHE A 18 -12.93 8.99 -13.06
CA PHE A 18 -11.88 8.43 -13.91
C PHE A 18 -12.40 7.28 -14.78
N ALA A 19 -13.55 7.45 -15.43
CA ALA A 19 -14.23 6.40 -16.20
C ALA A 19 -13.39 5.71 -17.30
N ASN A 20 -12.31 6.35 -17.77
CA ASN A 20 -11.39 5.78 -18.76
C ASN A 20 -10.08 5.25 -18.16
N ALA A 21 -9.92 5.29 -16.83
CA ALA A 21 -8.73 4.79 -16.17
C ALA A 21 -8.87 3.30 -15.85
N CYS A 22 -7.79 2.56 -16.06
CA CYS A 22 -7.61 1.26 -15.43
C CYS A 22 -7.16 1.45 -13.98
N PHE A 23 -7.76 0.71 -13.05
CA PHE A 23 -7.46 0.77 -11.62
C PHE A 23 -6.67 -0.45 -11.17
N VAL A 24 -5.50 -0.24 -10.56
CA VAL A 24 -4.66 -1.30 -9.99
C VAL A 24 -4.76 -1.26 -8.48
N VAL A 25 -4.94 -2.43 -7.85
CA VAL A 25 -5.13 -2.54 -6.40
C VAL A 25 -4.29 -3.68 -5.81
N GLY A 26 -4.13 -3.70 -4.48
CA GLY A 26 -3.52 -4.85 -3.79
C GLY A 26 -4.38 -6.11 -3.93
N SER A 27 -3.75 -7.29 -3.91
CA SER A 27 -4.39 -8.58 -4.20
C SER A 27 -5.48 -9.03 -3.21
N GLY A 28 -5.47 -8.48 -2.00
CA GLY A 28 -6.53 -8.67 -1.00
C GLY A 28 -7.71 -7.71 -1.14
N THR A 29 -7.68 -6.76 -2.08
CA THR A 29 -8.67 -5.68 -2.19
C THR A 29 -10.04 -6.20 -2.58
N LEU A 30 -10.14 -7.03 -3.63
CA LEU A 30 -11.46 -7.49 -4.07
C LEU A 30 -12.18 -8.30 -3.00
N HIS A 31 -11.45 -9.17 -2.31
CA HIS A 31 -12.02 -9.92 -1.19
C HIS A 31 -12.37 -8.99 -0.01
N LEU A 32 -11.62 -7.92 0.22
CA LEU A 32 -11.96 -6.92 1.23
C LEU A 32 -13.27 -6.21 0.88
N LEU A 33 -13.50 -5.86 -0.38
CA LEU A 33 -14.75 -5.24 -0.84
C LEU A 33 -15.93 -6.21 -0.67
N GLU A 34 -15.77 -7.48 -1.08
CA GLU A 34 -16.85 -8.47 -1.06
C GLU A 34 -17.21 -8.98 0.34
N HIS A 35 -16.22 -9.08 1.25
CA HIS A 35 -16.40 -9.77 2.53
C HIS A 35 -16.03 -8.93 3.75
N GLY A 36 -15.48 -7.74 3.54
CA GLY A 36 -14.98 -6.89 4.60
C GLY A 36 -13.77 -7.50 5.31
N ALA A 37 -13.43 -6.90 6.44
CA ALA A 37 -12.31 -7.25 7.29
C ALA A 37 -12.76 -7.36 8.76
N GLY A 38 -13.86 -8.07 9.01
CA GLY A 38 -14.42 -8.29 10.33
C GLY A 38 -15.27 -7.10 10.84
N PRO A 39 -15.65 -7.08 12.12
CA PRO A 39 -16.72 -6.20 12.61
C PRO A 39 -16.38 -4.70 12.61
N LEU A 40 -15.10 -4.34 12.48
CA LEU A 40 -14.65 -2.95 12.41
C LEU A 40 -14.55 -2.42 10.99
N TYR A 41 -14.46 -3.34 10.02
CA TYR A 41 -14.40 -3.04 8.60
C TYR A 41 -15.44 -3.90 7.90
N PRO A 42 -16.73 -3.74 8.22
CA PRO A 42 -17.78 -4.54 7.61
C PRO A 42 -17.92 -4.12 6.13
N THR A 43 -18.55 -4.95 5.29
CA THR A 43 -18.65 -4.69 3.85
C THR A 43 -19.31 -3.35 3.54
N GLU A 44 -20.28 -2.93 4.36
CA GLU A 44 -21.12 -1.74 4.12
C GLU A 44 -20.39 -0.41 4.29
N ILE A 45 -19.14 -0.40 4.78
CA ILE A 45 -18.31 0.81 4.81
C ILE A 45 -17.40 0.95 3.60
N PHE A 46 -17.37 -0.07 2.73
CA PHE A 46 -16.66 -0.04 1.47
C PHE A 46 -17.67 0.19 0.35
N ASN A 47 -17.36 1.12 -0.55
CA ASN A 47 -18.17 1.37 -1.74
C ASN A 47 -17.63 0.47 -2.85
N ASP A 48 -18.12 -0.77 -2.88
CA ASP A 48 -17.73 -1.77 -3.89
C ASP A 48 -18.23 -1.42 -5.29
N ASP A 49 -19.27 -0.60 -5.39
CA ASP A 49 -19.85 -0.04 -6.61
C ASP A 49 -19.00 1.08 -7.25
N GLU A 50 -18.03 1.62 -6.52
CA GLU A 50 -17.16 2.68 -7.04
C GLU A 50 -16.05 2.14 -7.95
N LEU A 51 -15.61 0.89 -7.80
CA LEU A 51 -14.47 0.37 -8.57
C LEU A 51 -14.95 -0.47 -9.78
N PRO A 52 -14.47 -0.16 -11.01
CA PRO A 52 -14.71 -1.04 -12.17
C PRO A 52 -13.97 -2.38 -11.99
N ALA A 53 -13.99 -3.25 -13.01
CA ALA A 53 -13.12 -4.43 -13.00
C ALA A 53 -11.64 -4.00 -12.84
N VAL A 54 -11.01 -4.38 -11.73
CA VAL A 54 -9.66 -3.91 -11.35
C VAL A 54 -8.62 -5.03 -11.47
N PRO A 55 -7.51 -4.82 -12.21
CA PRO A 55 -6.35 -5.71 -12.17
C PRO A 55 -5.57 -5.62 -10.85
N TYR A 56 -4.84 -6.70 -10.54
CA TYR A 56 -3.91 -6.82 -9.43
C TYR A 56 -3.00 -8.02 -9.65
N ALA A 57 -1.86 -8.06 -8.96
CA ALA A 57 -0.94 -9.19 -9.02
C ALA A 57 -1.29 -10.25 -7.97
N THR A 58 -1.50 -11.50 -8.38
CA THR A 58 -1.80 -12.62 -7.46
C THR A 58 -0.57 -13.11 -6.74
N LYS A 59 -0.72 -13.55 -5.50
CA LYS A 59 0.35 -14.13 -4.69
C LYS A 59 -0.09 -15.44 -4.06
N GLU A 60 0.76 -16.47 -4.10
CA GLU A 60 0.53 -17.74 -3.42
C GLU A 60 0.88 -17.64 -1.94
N GLU A 61 0.01 -17.03 -1.13
CA GLU A 61 0.05 -17.22 0.33
C GLU A 61 -1.35 -17.18 0.96
N SER A 62 -1.50 -17.89 2.07
CA SER A 62 -2.54 -17.60 3.04
C SER A 62 -2.01 -16.55 4.01
N TYR A 63 -2.74 -15.44 4.18
CA TYR A 63 -2.62 -14.60 5.36
C TYR A 63 -2.66 -15.45 6.64
N ASP A 64 -2.21 -14.90 7.78
CA ASP A 64 -2.47 -15.51 9.11
C ASP A 64 -3.89 -16.10 9.11
N ALA A 65 -4.04 -17.37 9.50
CA ALA A 65 -5.28 -18.14 9.40
C ALA A 65 -6.45 -17.61 10.25
N ALA A 66 -6.45 -16.32 10.57
CA ALA A 66 -7.57 -15.60 11.10
C ALA A 66 -8.77 -15.77 10.14
N PRO A 67 -9.94 -16.18 10.65
CA PRO A 67 -11.11 -16.55 9.84
C PRO A 67 -11.70 -15.41 8.99
N HIS A 68 -11.17 -14.20 9.14
CA HIS A 68 -11.65 -12.99 8.49
C HIS A 68 -10.54 -12.30 7.67
N ALA A 69 -9.35 -12.88 7.56
CA ALA A 69 -8.32 -12.31 6.70
C ALA A 69 -8.82 -12.36 5.24
N PRO A 70 -8.78 -11.24 4.48
CA PRO A 70 -9.14 -11.27 3.07
C PRO A 70 -8.27 -12.26 2.34
N LYS A 71 -8.80 -12.96 1.34
CA LYS A 71 -7.99 -13.85 0.50
C LYS A 71 -7.45 -13.07 -0.69
N HIS A 72 -6.32 -13.53 -1.20
CA HIS A 72 -5.89 -13.12 -2.53
C HIS A 72 -6.91 -13.63 -3.56
N THR A 73 -7.25 -12.76 -4.49
CA THR A 73 -8.19 -13.06 -5.58
C THR A 73 -7.40 -13.31 -6.88
N TYR A 74 -8.03 -13.65 -8.02
CA TYR A 74 -7.40 -13.67 -9.36
C TYR A 74 -7.97 -12.61 -10.32
N ALA A 75 -7.10 -11.84 -10.99
CA ALA A 75 -7.54 -10.72 -11.82
C ALA A 75 -8.50 -11.21 -12.92
N PRO A 76 -9.69 -10.58 -13.09
CA PRO A 76 -10.59 -10.91 -14.19
C PRO A 76 -9.94 -10.64 -15.55
N SER A 77 -10.21 -11.47 -16.55
CA SER A 77 -9.66 -11.31 -17.90
C SER A 77 -10.00 -9.96 -18.54
N GLU A 78 -11.21 -9.46 -18.28
CA GLU A 78 -11.69 -8.18 -18.78
C GLU A 78 -10.89 -7.02 -18.18
N ALA A 79 -10.52 -7.13 -16.90
CA ALA A 79 -9.73 -6.11 -16.21
C ALA A 79 -8.32 -6.00 -16.82
N VAL A 80 -7.69 -7.15 -17.10
CA VAL A 80 -6.37 -7.23 -17.73
C VAL A 80 -6.37 -6.61 -19.13
N ALA A 81 -7.43 -6.83 -19.92
CA ALA A 81 -7.55 -6.27 -21.27
C ALA A 81 -7.61 -4.73 -21.32
N THR A 82 -7.87 -4.06 -20.19
CA THR A 82 -7.96 -2.59 -20.11
C THR A 82 -6.65 -1.90 -19.70
N LEU A 83 -5.61 -2.68 -19.36
CA LEU A 83 -4.33 -2.12 -18.95
C LEU A 83 -3.60 -1.46 -20.12
N PRO A 84 -2.79 -0.41 -19.87
CA PRO A 84 -1.88 0.12 -20.88
C PRO A 84 -0.96 -0.97 -21.41
N SER A 85 -0.71 -1.00 -22.72
CA SER A 85 0.16 -2.01 -23.35
C SER A 85 1.62 -1.99 -22.88
N SER A 86 2.03 -0.95 -22.16
CA SER A 86 3.33 -0.84 -21.50
C SER A 86 3.41 -1.66 -20.21
N ILE A 87 2.30 -2.21 -19.72
CA ILE A 87 2.26 -3.06 -18.53
C ILE A 87 2.41 -4.52 -18.97
N PRO A 88 3.48 -5.21 -18.58
CA PRO A 88 3.70 -6.60 -18.95
C PRO A 88 3.01 -7.54 -17.94
N VAL A 89 1.67 -7.61 -17.99
CA VAL A 89 0.87 -8.36 -17.01
C VAL A 89 1.28 -9.84 -16.93
N ASP A 90 1.66 -10.43 -18.05
CA ASP A 90 2.09 -11.84 -18.11
C ASP A 90 3.44 -12.08 -17.42
N SER A 91 4.25 -11.04 -17.19
CA SER A 91 5.49 -11.12 -16.41
C SER A 91 5.35 -10.66 -14.97
N TRP A 92 4.16 -10.21 -14.54
CA TRP A 92 3.94 -9.82 -13.15
C TRP A 92 4.15 -11.00 -12.21
N ALA A 93 5.21 -10.89 -11.42
CA ALA A 93 5.54 -11.82 -10.36
C ALA A 93 5.85 -11.04 -9.08
N TRP A 94 5.36 -11.53 -7.95
CA TRP A 94 5.84 -11.06 -6.66
C TRP A 94 7.17 -11.72 -6.36
N GLU A 95 8.22 -10.91 -6.32
CA GLU A 95 9.57 -11.34 -6.05
C GLU A 95 10.08 -10.76 -4.72
N PRO A 96 11.00 -11.42 -4.03
CA PRO A 96 11.65 -10.83 -2.88
C PRO A 96 12.63 -9.74 -3.33
N LEU A 97 12.59 -8.56 -2.70
CA LEU A 97 13.62 -7.53 -2.84
C LEU A 97 14.03 -6.98 -1.47
N ALA A 98 15.34 -6.95 -1.21
CA ALA A 98 15.90 -6.64 0.09
C ALA A 98 15.26 -7.50 1.19
N ASN A 99 14.64 -6.89 2.20
CA ASN A 99 13.95 -7.56 3.29
C ASN A 99 12.41 -7.62 3.09
N PHE A 100 11.91 -7.16 1.94
CA PHE A 100 10.52 -7.29 1.55
C PHE A 100 10.32 -8.61 0.80
N PRO A 101 9.44 -9.50 1.30
CA PRO A 101 9.22 -10.80 0.68
C PRO A 101 8.42 -10.70 -0.63
N TYR A 102 7.69 -9.61 -0.84
CA TYR A 102 6.83 -9.42 -2.01
C TYR A 102 6.93 -8.00 -2.54
N PHE A 103 7.53 -7.94 -3.70
CA PHE A 103 7.84 -6.76 -4.47
C PHE A 103 7.47 -7.03 -5.92
N LEU A 104 6.92 -6.05 -6.62
CA LEU A 104 6.51 -6.18 -8.01
C LEU A 104 7.01 -4.97 -8.78
N ASP A 105 7.80 -5.17 -9.84
CA ASP A 105 8.07 -4.13 -10.83
C ASP A 105 6.84 -3.99 -11.74
N LEU A 106 6.15 -2.85 -11.62
CA LEU A 106 4.87 -2.66 -12.30
C LEU A 106 5.03 -2.58 -13.82
N PHE A 107 6.16 -2.04 -14.28
CA PHE A 107 6.46 -1.77 -15.69
C PHE A 107 7.59 -2.64 -16.26
N ASP A 108 8.26 -3.43 -15.42
CA ASP A 108 9.44 -4.23 -15.80
C ASP A 108 10.61 -3.36 -16.31
N ASP A 109 10.72 -2.15 -15.79
CA ASP A 109 11.73 -1.16 -16.18
C ASP A 109 12.46 -0.50 -14.99
N GLY A 110 12.13 -0.92 -13.77
CA GLY A 110 12.69 -0.42 -12.52
C GLY A 110 12.20 0.95 -12.07
N SER A 111 11.17 1.51 -12.72
CA SER A 111 10.68 2.86 -12.42
C SER A 111 9.67 2.92 -11.27
N VAL A 112 8.77 1.94 -11.19
CA VAL A 112 7.70 1.89 -10.19
C VAL A 112 7.59 0.49 -9.65
N PHE A 113 7.92 0.36 -8.38
CA PHE A 113 7.76 -0.88 -7.67
C PHE A 113 6.61 -0.81 -6.69
N VAL A 114 5.78 -1.85 -6.71
CA VAL A 114 4.70 -2.08 -5.76
C VAL A 114 5.19 -3.02 -4.68
N ILE A 115 4.95 -2.66 -3.42
CA ILE A 115 5.38 -3.41 -2.24
C ILE A 115 4.12 -3.87 -1.51
N ASP A 116 3.98 -5.17 -1.31
CA ASP A 116 2.92 -5.71 -0.46
C ASP A 116 3.17 -5.28 0.99
N SER A 117 2.33 -4.39 1.51
CA SER A 117 2.56 -3.68 2.78
C SER A 117 1.42 -3.89 3.77
N LEU A 118 0.99 -5.15 3.89
CA LEU A 118 0.01 -5.61 4.86
C LEU A 118 0.21 -5.00 6.26
N GLY A 119 -0.89 -4.57 6.88
CA GLY A 119 -0.89 -4.04 8.25
C GLY A 119 -2.17 -3.30 8.57
N HIS A 120 -2.28 -2.06 8.08
CA HIS A 120 -3.44 -1.18 8.26
C HIS A 120 -4.72 -1.87 7.75
N LEU A 121 -4.68 -2.31 6.49
CA LEU A 121 -5.64 -3.25 5.89
C LEU A 121 -4.86 -4.33 5.11
N TYR A 122 -5.53 -5.45 4.82
CA TYR A 122 -4.90 -6.60 4.14
C TYR A 122 -4.72 -6.41 2.63
N SER A 123 -5.24 -5.32 2.08
CA SER A 123 -5.08 -4.89 0.70
C SER A 123 -3.99 -3.85 0.51
N TYR A 124 -3.28 -3.48 1.59
CA TYR A 124 -2.44 -2.30 1.63
C TYR A 124 -1.13 -2.48 0.84
N VAL A 125 -0.82 -1.56 -0.07
CA VAL A 125 0.44 -1.53 -0.82
C VAL A 125 1.19 -0.21 -0.65
N ASN A 126 2.52 -0.29 -0.63
CA ASN A 126 3.42 0.87 -0.75
C ASN A 126 4.03 0.92 -2.14
N LEU A 127 4.63 2.07 -2.46
CA LEU A 127 5.37 2.24 -3.71
C LEU A 127 6.81 2.64 -3.44
N LEU A 128 7.75 2.14 -4.25
CA LEU A 128 9.09 2.69 -4.39
C LEU A 128 9.22 3.24 -5.81
N LEU A 129 9.43 4.55 -5.93
CA LEU A 129 9.40 5.28 -7.19
C LEU A 129 10.79 5.79 -7.56
N GLY A 130 11.31 5.41 -8.73
CA GLY A 130 12.50 6.00 -9.31
C GLY A 130 12.22 7.41 -9.82
N VAL A 131 12.93 8.41 -9.30
CA VAL A 131 12.73 9.82 -9.69
C VAL A 131 13.85 10.40 -10.54
N ALA A 132 15.11 10.00 -10.28
CA ALA A 132 16.25 10.43 -11.08
C ALA A 132 17.48 9.56 -10.80
N GLY A 133 18.00 8.85 -11.81
CA GLY A 133 19.20 8.04 -11.66
C GLY A 133 19.04 6.98 -10.57
N ARG A 134 19.75 7.13 -9.45
CA ARG A 134 19.70 6.24 -8.28
C ARG A 134 18.95 6.84 -7.09
N ARG A 135 18.12 7.87 -7.34
CA ARG A 135 17.24 8.48 -6.33
C ARG A 135 15.84 7.91 -6.45
N PHE A 136 15.30 7.50 -5.32
CA PHE A 136 13.99 6.89 -5.17
C PHE A 136 13.18 7.56 -4.06
N ILE A 137 11.86 7.46 -4.18
CA ILE A 137 10.91 7.87 -3.15
C ILE A 137 10.11 6.64 -2.72
N TYR A 138 10.18 6.29 -1.44
CA TYR A 138 9.31 5.30 -0.82
C TYR A 138 8.04 6.00 -0.33
N LEU A 139 6.90 5.72 -0.98
CA LEU A 139 5.58 6.17 -0.55
C LEU A 139 4.97 5.16 0.41
N GLY A 140 5.11 5.46 1.71
CA GLY A 140 4.61 4.65 2.82
C GLY A 140 3.11 4.78 3.08
N GLY A 141 2.47 5.82 2.55
CA GLY A 141 1.05 6.09 2.77
C GLY A 141 0.69 6.06 4.27
N ASP A 142 -0.30 5.26 4.63
CA ASP A 142 -0.81 5.01 5.99
C ASP A 142 -0.16 3.81 6.70
N CYS A 143 1.06 3.43 6.30
CA CYS A 143 1.84 2.49 7.11
C CYS A 143 2.04 2.99 8.55
N CYS A 144 2.00 4.31 8.76
CA CYS A 144 1.82 4.95 10.05
C CYS A 144 1.18 6.35 9.91
N HIS A 145 0.31 6.72 10.85
CA HIS A 145 -0.30 8.06 10.87
C HIS A 145 0.57 9.13 11.56
N ASP A 146 1.69 8.74 12.17
CA ASP A 146 2.65 9.65 12.80
C ASP A 146 4.07 9.14 12.51
N PRO A 147 4.92 9.92 11.81
CA PRO A 147 6.28 9.50 11.44
C PRO A 147 7.16 9.17 12.66
N ARG A 148 6.78 9.64 13.86
CA ARG A 148 7.46 9.28 15.11
C ARG A 148 7.30 7.80 15.48
N ILE A 149 6.36 7.09 14.87
CA ILE A 149 6.22 5.64 14.99
C ILE A 149 7.39 4.95 14.28
N LEU A 150 7.77 5.43 13.09
CA LEU A 150 8.92 4.91 12.35
C LEU A 150 10.23 5.13 13.11
N SER A 151 10.41 6.32 13.70
CA SER A 151 11.61 6.63 14.49
C SER A 151 11.64 5.99 15.88
N GLY A 152 10.60 5.25 16.28
CA GLY A 152 10.48 4.65 17.60
C GLY A 152 10.21 5.65 18.74
N GLN A 153 10.05 6.94 18.44
CA GLN A 153 9.71 7.98 19.42
C GLN A 153 8.28 7.83 19.96
N LYS A 154 7.40 7.16 19.23
CA LYS A 154 6.05 6.80 19.64
C LYS A 154 5.72 5.35 19.29
N GLY A 155 4.80 4.77 20.05
CA GLY A 155 4.18 3.48 19.72
C GLY A 155 2.93 3.66 18.85
N ILE A 156 2.43 2.54 18.32
CA ILE A 156 1.11 2.45 17.69
C ILE A 156 0.05 2.83 18.74
N ALA A 157 -0.85 3.74 18.36
CA ALA A 157 -1.88 4.25 19.26
C ALA A 157 -2.89 3.15 19.63
N LEU A 158 -3.26 3.11 20.91
CA LEU A 158 -4.31 2.23 21.40
C LEU A 158 -5.44 3.06 21.99
N TYR A 159 -6.68 2.70 21.67
CA TYR A 159 -7.89 3.32 22.20
C TYR A 159 -8.87 2.25 22.68
N ASP A 160 -9.73 2.60 23.63
CA ASP A 160 -10.79 1.71 24.12
C ASP A 160 -11.85 1.49 23.02
N ASP A 161 -12.29 0.25 22.85
CA ASP A 161 -13.34 -0.12 21.91
C ASP A 161 -14.78 0.08 22.43
N GLY A 162 -14.92 0.65 23.64
CA GLY A 162 -16.19 0.79 24.35
C GLY A 162 -16.67 -0.53 24.99
N LYS A 163 -15.86 -1.60 24.92
CA LYS A 163 -16.11 -2.91 25.51
C LYS A 163 -15.00 -3.33 26.48
N GLY A 164 -14.15 -2.38 26.89
CA GLY A 164 -13.06 -2.61 27.84
C GLY A 164 -11.83 -3.28 27.22
N ARG A 165 -11.70 -3.28 25.88
CA ARG A 165 -10.52 -3.79 25.18
C ARG A 165 -9.79 -2.63 24.50
N MET A 166 -8.47 -2.63 24.62
CA MET A 166 -7.61 -1.69 23.90
C MET A 166 -7.41 -2.18 22.46
N ARG A 167 -7.56 -1.29 21.48
CA ARG A 167 -7.41 -1.58 20.04
C ARG A 167 -6.61 -0.51 19.31
N SER A 168 -5.99 -0.89 18.20
CA SER A 168 -5.45 0.04 17.18
C SER A 168 -6.46 0.15 16.03
N VAL A 169 -6.26 1.15 15.16
CA VAL A 169 -6.88 1.21 13.84
C VAL A 169 -6.35 0.09 12.94
N ASP A 170 -5.10 -0.32 13.16
CA ASP A 170 -4.50 -1.49 12.51
C ASP A 170 -5.19 -2.76 12.96
N ARG A 171 -5.67 -3.52 11.99
CA ARG A 171 -6.39 -4.76 12.25
C ARG A 171 -5.50 -5.86 12.85
N ASN A 172 -4.24 -5.92 12.42
CA ASN A 172 -3.25 -6.85 12.96
C ASN A 172 -1.99 -6.09 13.39
N MET A 173 -1.92 -5.76 14.68
CA MET A 173 -0.78 -5.04 15.24
C MET A 173 0.55 -5.80 15.10
N GLY A 174 0.54 -7.14 15.11
CA GLY A 174 1.76 -7.93 14.92
C GLY A 174 2.31 -7.75 13.51
N VAL A 175 1.43 -7.84 12.51
CA VAL A 175 1.77 -7.63 11.10
C VAL A 175 2.17 -6.18 10.84
N ALA A 176 1.43 -5.20 11.36
CA ALA A 176 1.76 -3.78 11.22
C ALA A 176 3.14 -3.45 11.83
N LYS A 177 3.44 -3.95 13.04
CA LYS A 177 4.76 -3.79 13.66
C LYS A 177 5.87 -4.47 12.85
N LYS A 178 5.63 -5.69 12.36
CA LYS A 178 6.57 -6.41 11.51
C LYS A 178 6.88 -5.60 10.24
N LYS A 179 5.84 -5.04 9.60
CA LYS A 179 5.98 -4.22 8.40
C LYS A 179 6.74 -2.93 8.65
N LEU A 180 6.44 -2.21 9.74
CA LEU A 180 7.22 -1.04 10.15
C LEU A 180 8.70 -1.39 10.40
N GLY A 181 8.97 -2.55 11.01
CA GLY A 181 10.32 -3.07 11.16
C GLY A 181 11.01 -3.34 9.82
N GLN A 182 10.29 -3.91 8.84
CA GLN A 182 10.82 -4.12 7.48
C GLN A 182 11.14 -2.78 6.80
N ILE A 183 10.24 -1.80 6.89
CA ILE A 183 10.46 -0.45 6.33
C ILE A 183 11.71 0.18 6.96
N ASN A 184 11.82 0.17 8.29
CA ASN A 184 12.97 0.74 8.97
C ASN A 184 14.28 0.04 8.56
N ASN A 185 14.29 -1.29 8.55
CA ASN A 185 15.47 -2.05 8.14
C ASN A 185 15.86 -1.76 6.68
N PHE A 186 14.89 -1.66 5.77
CA PHE A 186 15.14 -1.27 4.38
C PHE A 186 15.77 0.12 4.29
N MET A 187 15.23 1.10 5.02
CA MET A 187 15.77 2.44 5.05
C MET A 187 17.19 2.49 5.63
N GLU A 188 17.52 1.66 6.63
CA GLU A 188 18.88 1.55 7.16
C GLU A 188 19.83 0.84 6.17
N GLU A 189 19.39 -0.22 5.50
CA GLU A 189 20.16 -0.92 4.48
C GLU A 189 20.53 0.01 3.31
N VAL A 190 19.56 0.80 2.82
CA VAL A 190 19.82 1.75 1.74
C VAL A 190 20.73 2.88 2.17
N LYS A 191 20.63 3.39 3.41
CA LYS A 191 21.53 4.45 3.91
C LYS A 191 23.01 4.07 3.88
N VAL A 192 23.32 2.77 4.00
CA VAL A 192 24.71 2.26 3.93
C VAL A 192 25.21 2.25 2.47
N ASN A 193 24.31 2.25 1.50
CA ASN A 193 24.65 2.28 0.09
C ASN A 193 24.77 3.74 -0.40
N GLU A 194 26.00 4.26 -0.43
CA GLU A 194 26.29 5.64 -0.87
C GLU A 194 25.84 5.94 -2.31
N ASP A 195 25.60 4.91 -3.11
CA ASP A 195 25.17 5.04 -4.49
C ASP A 195 23.66 5.25 -4.64
N ILE A 196 22.85 4.96 -3.62
CA ILE A 196 21.38 4.98 -3.69
C ILE A 196 20.81 5.95 -2.66
N GLU A 197 19.94 6.85 -3.11
CA GLU A 197 19.19 7.75 -2.23
C GLU A 197 17.73 7.30 -2.18
N VAL A 198 17.19 7.02 -0.99
CA VAL A 198 15.75 6.79 -0.79
C VAL A 198 15.20 7.77 0.23
N GLU A 199 14.16 8.50 -0.16
CA GLU A 199 13.36 9.34 0.73
C GLU A 199 12.04 8.64 1.10
N LEU A 200 11.74 8.52 2.40
CA LEU A 200 10.48 7.96 2.89
C LEU A 200 9.44 9.06 3.14
N ILE A 201 8.28 8.94 2.50
CA ILE A 201 7.13 9.86 2.66
C ILE A 201 5.90 9.07 3.11
N VAL A 202 5.26 9.52 4.19
CA VAL A 202 3.99 8.96 4.69
C VAL A 202 2.85 9.97 4.53
N ALA A 203 1.61 9.49 4.42
CA ALA A 203 0.45 10.31 4.03
C ALA A 203 0.16 11.46 5.00
N ASN A 204 0.30 11.22 6.30
CA ASN A 204 -0.13 12.13 7.36
C ASN A 204 1.02 12.87 8.07
N ASP A 205 2.16 13.08 7.38
CA ASP A 205 3.32 13.81 7.95
C ASP A 205 3.24 15.33 7.73
N LYS A 206 2.70 16.04 8.74
CA LYS A 206 2.69 17.50 8.77
C LYS A 206 4.08 18.13 8.67
N THR A 207 5.08 17.54 9.34
CA THR A 207 6.45 18.09 9.41
C THR A 207 7.11 18.04 8.05
N TRP A 208 7.02 16.89 7.39
CA TRP A 208 7.53 16.71 6.03
C TRP A 208 6.83 17.67 5.07
N ARG A 209 5.49 17.74 5.13
CA ARG A 209 4.67 18.65 4.31
C ARG A 209 5.16 20.09 4.42
N GLU A 210 5.45 20.57 5.64
CA GLU A 210 5.87 21.95 5.92
C GLU A 210 7.25 22.28 5.35
N LYS A 211 8.18 21.33 5.38
CA LYS A 211 9.53 21.49 4.81
C LYS A 211 9.54 21.35 3.29
N ASN A 212 8.63 20.56 2.74
CA ASN A 212 8.60 20.19 1.32
C ASN A 212 7.44 20.83 0.54
N ARG A 213 7.00 22.04 0.94
CA ARG A 213 5.94 22.79 0.22
C ARG A 213 6.24 22.97 -1.28
N HIS A 214 7.51 23.04 -1.65
CA HIS A 214 7.97 23.16 -3.03
C HIS A 214 7.72 21.90 -3.88
N GLY A 215 7.51 20.73 -3.25
CA GLY A 215 7.21 19.47 -3.94
C GLY A 215 5.72 19.27 -4.24
N PHE A 216 4.83 20.09 -3.68
CA PHE A 216 3.40 20.06 -3.98
C PHE A 216 3.10 20.78 -5.29
N TRP A 217 2.11 20.31 -6.03
CA TRP A 217 1.66 20.93 -7.28
C TRP A 217 1.49 22.45 -7.14
N PRO A 218 2.05 23.27 -8.05
CA PRO A 218 2.65 22.92 -9.35
C PRO A 218 4.13 22.53 -9.32
N GLY A 219 4.72 22.33 -8.15
CA GLY A 219 6.09 21.84 -8.00
C GLY A 219 6.25 20.34 -8.24
N LYS A 220 7.45 19.83 -8.01
CA LYS A 220 7.83 18.42 -8.15
C LYS A 220 8.98 18.06 -7.21
N LEU A 221 9.10 16.77 -6.88
CA LEU A 221 10.20 16.19 -6.09
C LEU A 221 11.35 15.72 -6.98
#